data_AF-A0A7X3WEL5-F1
#
_entry.id   AF-A0A7X3WEL5-F1
#
_cell.length_a   1.000
_cell.length_b   1.000
_cell.length_c   1.000
_cell.angle_alpha   90.00
_cell.angle_beta   90.00
_cell.angle_gamma   90.00
#
_symmetry.space_group_name_H-M   'P 1'
#
loop_
_entity.id
_entity.type
_entity.pdbx_description
1 polymer ?
#
loop_
_entity_poly.entity_id
_entity_poly.type
_entity_poly.pdbx_seq_one_letter_code
_entity_poly.pdbx_strand_id
1 'polypeptide(L)'
;MLSKNRMLLIPFQIAIGVVVVLSGLLVYLFVVKKFIWGILIAERITHGFWVALLLILSMGITYGFMVVGTTQGIRYIGRKFNLEVPFKPVCSGAFLGAPAVVGLVALLNVPWGIFGNQNIIVNLIVPVLALISYILSLPIRGWFLIGLRVEILYLLAIPIGAIIGYRISKKEVSVIEHPEE
;
A
#
# COMPACT_ATOMS: atom_id res chain seq x y z
N MET A 1 -29.09 -17.10 -1.58
CA MET A 1 -28.17 -16.98 -0.41
C MET A 1 -26.71 -16.61 -0.76
N LEU A 2 -26.23 -16.71 -2.01
CA LEU A 2 -24.84 -16.42 -2.37
C LEU A 2 -24.38 -14.93 -2.32
N SER A 3 -25.29 -13.94 -2.49
CA SER A 3 -24.86 -12.53 -2.58
C SER A 3 -24.54 -11.89 -1.22
N LYS A 4 -25.29 -12.25 -0.16
CA LYS A 4 -25.14 -11.68 1.20
C LYS A 4 -23.78 -12.03 1.82
N ASN A 5 -23.29 -13.26 1.58
CA ASN A 5 -21.97 -13.71 2.04
C ASN A 5 -20.81 -13.04 1.27
N ARG A 6 -20.99 -12.71 -0.02
CA ARG A 6 -19.99 -11.97 -0.80
C ARG A 6 -19.87 -10.50 -0.37
N MET A 7 -20.97 -9.87 0.03
CA MET A 7 -20.94 -8.50 0.56
C MET A 7 -20.19 -8.41 1.90
N LEU A 8 -20.31 -9.43 2.76
CA LEU A 8 -19.59 -9.46 4.04
C LEU A 8 -18.10 -9.82 3.89
N LEU A 9 -17.70 -10.50 2.82
CA LEU A 9 -16.32 -10.92 2.61
C LEU A 9 -15.33 -9.75 2.62
N ILE A 10 -15.61 -8.69 1.85
CA ILE A 10 -14.72 -7.53 1.68
C ILE A 10 -14.46 -6.81 3.02
N PRO A 11 -15.49 -6.41 3.81
CA PRO A 11 -15.23 -5.75 5.08
C PRO A 11 -14.49 -6.66 6.06
N PHE A 12 -14.73 -7.98 6.07
CA PHE A 12 -13.95 -8.91 6.89
C PHE A 12 -12.49 -9.02 6.45
N GLN A 13 -12.21 -9.04 5.15
CA GLN A 13 -10.85 -9.05 4.60
C GLN A 13 -10.10 -7.75 4.91
N ILE A 14 -10.78 -6.61 4.85
CA ILE A 14 -10.21 -5.32 5.26
C ILE A 14 -9.95 -5.32 6.75
N ALA A 15 -10.92 -5.73 7.57
CA ALA A 15 -10.79 -5.75 9.03
C ALA A 15 -9.61 -6.63 9.48
N ILE A 16 -9.49 -7.86 8.97
CA ILE A 16 -8.36 -8.74 9.33
C ILE A 16 -7.03 -8.16 8.87
N GLY A 17 -6.97 -7.58 7.67
CA GLY A 17 -5.74 -6.98 7.16
C GLY A 17 -5.32 -5.76 7.99
N VAL A 18 -6.26 -4.90 8.36
CA VAL A 18 -6.00 -3.77 9.27
C VAL A 18 -5.47 -4.25 10.62
N VAL A 19 -6.07 -5.29 11.21
CA VAL A 19 -5.58 -5.86 12.48
C VAL A 19 -4.14 -6.37 12.35
N VAL A 20 -3.79 -7.01 11.23
CA VAL A 20 -2.42 -7.47 11.00
C VAL A 20 -1.45 -6.32 10.77
N VAL A 21 -1.84 -5.27 10.07
CA VAL A 21 -0.99 -4.07 9.90
C VAL A 21 -0.77 -3.38 11.24
N LEU A 22 -1.82 -3.24 12.06
CA LEU A 22 -1.73 -2.67 13.41
C LEU A 22 -0.82 -3.49 14.33
N SER A 23 -0.94 -4.83 14.30
CA SER A 23 -0.07 -5.69 15.09
C SER A 23 1.38 -5.61 14.64
N GLY A 24 1.64 -5.56 13.33
CA GLY A 24 2.97 -5.31 12.77
C GLY A 24 3.56 -3.96 13.19
N LEU A 25 2.73 -2.91 13.20
CA LEU A 25 3.13 -1.58 13.68
C LEU A 25 3.44 -1.57 15.18
N LEU A 26 2.67 -2.28 16.00
CA LEU A 26 2.95 -2.41 17.42
C LEU A 26 4.27 -3.15 17.66
N VAL A 27 4.51 -4.25 16.94
CA VAL A 27 5.79 -4.98 16.99
C VAL A 27 6.94 -4.08 16.56
N TYR A 28 6.76 -3.27 15.53
CA TYR A 28 7.76 -2.28 15.12
C TYR A 28 8.03 -1.26 16.23
N LEU A 29 7.00 -0.65 16.80
CA LEU A 29 7.16 0.37 17.84
C LEU A 29 7.76 -0.18 19.14
N PHE A 30 7.45 -1.42 19.50
CA PHE A 30 7.93 -2.01 20.76
C PHE A 30 9.25 -2.75 20.63
N VAL A 31 9.40 -3.58 19.61
CA VAL A 31 10.59 -4.42 19.45
C VAL A 31 11.63 -3.62 18.69
N VAL A 32 11.29 -3.22 17.47
CA VAL A 32 12.27 -2.65 16.56
C VAL A 32 12.71 -1.26 17.02
N LYS A 33 11.78 -0.35 17.33
CA LYS A 33 12.14 0.99 17.77
C LYS A 33 12.92 0.94 19.09
N LYS A 34 12.44 0.21 20.12
CA LYS A 34 13.17 0.15 21.40
C LYS A 34 14.50 -0.60 21.31
N PHE A 35 14.57 -1.68 20.55
CA PHE A 35 15.80 -2.48 20.42
C PHE A 35 16.83 -1.77 19.53
N ILE A 36 16.42 -1.33 18.33
CA ILE A 36 17.34 -0.67 17.39
C ILE A 36 17.72 0.71 17.91
N TRP A 37 16.79 1.54 18.38
CA TRP A 37 17.16 2.84 18.95
C TRP A 37 17.87 2.69 20.29
N GLY A 38 17.55 1.66 21.08
CA GLY A 38 18.29 1.33 22.30
C GLY A 38 19.74 1.02 21.99
N ILE A 39 20.03 0.18 21.00
CA ILE A 39 21.38 -0.16 20.55
C ILE A 39 22.08 1.03 19.89
N LEU A 40 21.37 1.78 19.03
CA LEU A 40 21.92 2.95 18.34
C LEU A 40 22.25 4.13 19.27
N ILE A 41 21.46 4.32 20.34
CA ILE A 41 21.66 5.41 21.31
C ILE A 41 22.65 4.97 22.41
N ALA A 42 22.66 3.70 22.79
CA ALA A 42 23.53 3.20 23.85
C ALA A 42 24.98 2.92 23.38
N GLU A 43 25.21 2.68 22.09
CA GLU A 43 26.56 2.50 21.54
C GLU A 43 26.92 3.60 20.54
N ARG A 44 28.19 4.02 20.62
CA ARG A 44 28.88 5.06 19.85
C ARG A 44 28.96 4.79 18.33
N ILE A 45 27.84 4.52 17.65
CA ILE A 45 27.81 4.33 16.20
C ILE A 45 27.86 5.71 15.52
N THR A 46 29.07 6.22 15.32
CA THR A 46 29.35 7.49 14.61
C THR A 46 29.19 7.39 13.10
N HIS A 47 28.91 6.20 12.55
CA HIS A 47 28.87 5.95 11.12
C HIS A 47 27.43 5.82 10.61
N GLY A 48 26.96 6.87 9.93
CA GLY A 48 25.61 6.93 9.35
C GLY A 48 25.26 5.78 8.41
N PHE A 49 26.26 5.09 7.85
CA PHE A 49 26.06 3.87 7.06
C PHE A 49 25.37 2.75 7.84
N TRP A 50 25.87 2.41 9.04
CA TRP A 50 25.30 1.32 9.84
C TRP A 50 23.90 1.65 10.34
N VAL A 51 23.68 2.92 10.69
CA VAL A 51 22.35 3.44 11.04
C VAL A 51 21.37 3.26 9.89
N ALA A 52 21.74 3.71 8.69
CA ALA A 52 20.90 3.57 7.50
C ALA A 52 20.63 2.09 7.16
N LEU A 53 21.65 1.23 7.22
CA LEU A 53 21.52 -0.20 6.93
C LEU A 53 20.56 -0.89 7.89
N LEU A 54 20.71 -0.66 9.20
CA LEU A 54 19.84 -1.25 10.22
C LEU A 54 18.39 -0.74 10.06
N LEU A 55 18.20 0.53 9.73
CA LEU A 55 16.88 1.10 9.46
C LEU A 55 16.23 0.50 8.20
N ILE A 56 16.98 0.32 7.11
CA ILE A 56 16.47 -0.31 5.88
C ILE A 56 16.08 -1.77 6.15
N LEU A 57 16.95 -2.52 6.82
CA LEU A 57 16.69 -3.93 7.15
C LEU A 57 15.45 -4.06 8.03
N SER A 58 15.37 -3.24 9.07
CA SER A 58 14.23 -3.11 9.98
C SER A 58 12.92 -2.82 9.25
N MET A 59 12.93 -1.80 8.38
CA MET A 59 11.78 -1.39 7.60
C MET A 59 11.35 -2.52 6.65
N GLY A 60 12.31 -3.12 5.93
CA GLY A 60 12.06 -4.21 4.98
C GLY A 60 11.46 -5.44 5.65
N ILE A 61 12.02 -5.85 6.80
CA ILE A 61 11.51 -6.99 7.56
C ILE A 61 10.10 -6.71 8.07
N THR A 62 9.88 -5.55 8.70
CA THR A 62 8.57 -5.19 9.26
C THR A 62 7.51 -5.10 8.16
N TYR A 63 7.84 -4.43 7.05
CA TYR A 63 6.95 -4.31 5.91
C TYR A 63 6.64 -5.67 5.28
N GLY A 64 7.67 -6.52 5.09
CA GLY A 64 7.51 -7.88 4.60
C GLY A 64 6.56 -8.71 5.47
N PHE A 65 6.71 -8.65 6.79
CA PHE A 65 5.80 -9.33 7.72
C PHE A 65 4.37 -8.80 7.63
N MET A 66 4.16 -7.48 7.53
CA MET A 66 2.83 -6.90 7.36
C MET A 66 2.18 -7.35 6.06
N VAL A 67 2.92 -7.39 4.95
CA VAL A 67 2.44 -7.83 3.64
C VAL A 67 2.07 -9.32 3.64
N VAL A 68 2.99 -10.18 4.10
CA VAL A 68 2.77 -11.63 4.14
C VAL A 68 1.67 -11.97 5.14
N GLY A 69 1.66 -11.35 6.31
CA GLY A 69 0.64 -11.55 7.33
C GLY A 69 -0.75 -11.14 6.82
N THR A 70 -0.87 -9.96 6.20
CA THR A 70 -2.13 -9.49 5.61
C THR A 70 -2.62 -10.44 4.52
N THR A 71 -1.69 -10.91 3.68
CA THR A 71 -1.98 -11.91 2.65
C THR A 71 -2.54 -13.19 3.24
N GLN A 72 -1.91 -13.75 4.27
CA GLN A 72 -2.40 -14.97 4.92
C GLN A 72 -3.74 -14.74 5.62
N GLY A 73 -3.94 -13.59 6.28
CA GLY A 73 -5.21 -13.22 6.91
C GLY A 73 -6.36 -13.15 5.90
N ILE A 74 -6.14 -12.50 4.76
CA ILE A 74 -7.14 -12.38 3.68
C ILE A 74 -7.45 -13.74 3.06
N ARG A 75 -6.44 -14.60 2.87
CA ARG A 75 -6.64 -15.98 2.38
C ARG A 75 -7.40 -16.84 3.38
N TYR A 76 -7.10 -16.70 4.67
CA TYR A 76 -7.82 -17.40 5.75
C TYR A 76 -9.30 -17.02 5.76
N ILE A 77 -9.61 -15.73 5.70
CA ILE A 77 -11.00 -15.25 5.57
C ILE A 77 -11.62 -15.75 4.26
N GLY A 78 -10.91 -15.67 3.14
CA GLY A 78 -11.37 -16.22 1.86
C GLY A 78 -11.84 -17.67 1.98
N ARG A 79 -11.03 -18.53 2.60
CA ARG A 79 -11.37 -19.95 2.83
C ARG A 79 -12.61 -20.11 3.71
N LYS A 80 -12.77 -19.30 4.77
CA LYS A 80 -14.00 -19.30 5.61
C LYS A 80 -15.27 -18.98 4.83
N PHE A 81 -15.15 -18.24 3.72
CA PHE A 81 -16.26 -17.89 2.83
C PHE A 81 -16.29 -18.76 1.55
N ASN A 82 -15.63 -19.93 1.55
CA ASN A 82 -15.55 -20.84 0.40
C ASN A 82 -14.98 -20.18 -0.87
N LEU A 83 -14.05 -19.22 -0.71
CA LEU A 83 -13.32 -18.59 -1.79
C LEU A 83 -11.85 -19.00 -1.71
N GLU A 84 -11.37 -19.67 -2.76
CA GLU A 84 -9.95 -19.92 -2.92
C GLU A 84 -9.26 -18.64 -3.40
N VAL A 85 -8.36 -18.12 -2.58
CA VAL A 85 -7.62 -16.88 -2.88
C VAL A 85 -6.14 -17.24 -3.12
N PRO A 86 -5.62 -16.99 -4.35
CA PRO A 86 -4.24 -17.32 -4.71
C PRO A 86 -3.23 -16.43 -3.98
N PHE A 87 -2.10 -17.01 -3.53
CA PHE A 87 -1.13 -16.27 -2.72
C PHE A 87 -0.42 -15.15 -3.49
N LYS A 88 0.13 -15.47 -4.66
CA LYS A 88 0.98 -14.55 -5.45
C LYS A 88 0.29 -13.20 -5.74
N PRO A 89 -0.91 -13.14 -6.34
CA PRO A 89 -1.53 -11.86 -6.70
C PRO A 89 -2.02 -11.08 -5.48
N VAL A 90 -2.42 -11.74 -4.38
CA VAL A 90 -2.73 -11.06 -3.11
C VAL A 90 -1.46 -10.42 -2.54
N CYS A 91 -0.36 -11.17 -2.49
CA CYS A 91 0.91 -10.70 -1.95
C CYS A 91 1.48 -9.54 -2.77
N SER A 92 1.47 -9.66 -4.11
CA SER A 92 1.88 -8.58 -5.02
C SER A 92 1.01 -7.33 -4.84
N GLY A 93 -0.31 -7.49 -4.75
CA GLY A 93 -1.22 -6.39 -4.49
C GLY A 93 -0.97 -5.71 -3.13
N ALA A 94 -0.79 -6.51 -2.08
CA ALA A 94 -0.49 -6.02 -0.73
C ALA A 94 0.83 -5.24 -0.69
N PHE A 95 1.87 -5.74 -1.37
CA PHE A 95 3.17 -5.10 -1.47
C PHE A 95 3.12 -3.76 -2.22
N LEU A 96 2.28 -3.64 -3.24
CA LEU A 96 2.13 -2.42 -4.04
C LEU A 96 1.19 -1.39 -3.40
N GLY A 97 0.36 -1.80 -2.43
CA GLY A 97 -0.62 -0.91 -1.79
C GLY A 97 0.01 0.34 -1.18
N ALA A 98 1.00 0.19 -0.30
CA ALA A 98 1.62 1.34 0.35
C ALA A 98 2.41 2.24 -0.62
N PRO A 99 3.25 1.71 -1.54
CA PRO A 99 3.89 2.52 -2.59
C PRO A 99 2.90 3.27 -3.48
N ALA A 100 1.75 2.66 -3.78
CA ALA A 100 0.71 3.34 -4.56
C ALA A 100 0.22 4.60 -3.84
N VAL A 101 -0.06 4.52 -2.52
CA VAL A 101 -0.42 5.69 -1.70
C VAL A 101 0.70 6.73 -1.65
N VAL A 102 1.97 6.33 -1.53
CA VAL A 102 3.10 7.26 -1.57
C VAL A 102 3.12 8.07 -2.88
N GLY A 103 3.05 7.38 -4.03
CA GLY A 103 3.08 8.05 -5.34
C GLY A 103 1.91 9.00 -5.52
N LEU A 104 0.75 8.56 -5.08
CA LEU A 104 -0.50 9.30 -5.09
C LEU A 104 -0.46 10.57 -4.19
N VAL A 105 0.15 10.50 -3.01
CA VAL A 105 0.39 11.66 -2.14
C VAL A 105 1.45 12.59 -2.74
N ALA A 106 2.48 12.05 -3.39
CA ALA A 106 3.51 12.84 -4.05
C ALA A 106 2.93 13.70 -5.19
N LEU A 107 1.90 13.22 -5.90
CA LEU A 107 1.21 13.97 -6.95
C LEU A 107 0.54 15.27 -6.45
N LEU A 108 0.20 15.36 -5.15
CA LEU A 108 -0.43 16.55 -4.58
C LEU A 108 0.49 17.77 -4.53
N ASN A 109 1.79 17.52 -4.35
CA ASN A 109 2.77 18.55 -4.03
C ASN A 109 3.78 18.77 -5.17
N VAL A 110 3.44 18.39 -6.41
CA VAL A 110 4.36 18.57 -7.54
C VAL A 110 4.45 20.06 -7.90
N PRO A 111 5.63 20.70 -7.80
CA PRO A 111 5.81 22.10 -8.13
C PRO A 111 5.99 22.27 -9.65
N TRP A 112 4.90 22.14 -10.40
CA TRP A 112 4.90 22.16 -11.87
C TRP A 112 5.56 23.40 -12.49
N GLY A 113 5.58 24.53 -11.78
CA GLY A 113 6.20 25.78 -12.23
C GLY A 113 7.73 25.70 -12.41
N ILE A 114 8.41 24.74 -11.78
CA ILE A 114 9.88 24.58 -11.90
C ILE A 114 10.25 24.05 -13.31
N PHE A 115 9.35 23.32 -13.97
CA PHE A 115 9.62 22.68 -15.25
C PHE A 115 9.34 23.59 -16.47
N GLY A 116 8.54 24.65 -16.31
CA GLY A 116 8.04 25.46 -17.44
C GLY A 116 9.06 26.39 -18.10
N ASN A 117 10.17 26.72 -17.43
CA ASN A 117 11.10 27.76 -17.90
C ASN A 117 12.22 27.27 -18.83
N GLN A 118 12.31 25.97 -19.10
CA GLN A 118 13.51 25.42 -19.75
C GLN A 118 13.35 25.11 -21.25
N ASN A 119 12.13 24.85 -21.77
CA ASN A 119 11.92 24.50 -23.19
C ASN A 119 10.44 24.67 -23.63
N ILE A 120 10.20 25.10 -24.88
CA ILE A 120 8.85 25.28 -25.45
C ILE A 120 8.02 23.98 -25.44
N ILE A 121 8.65 22.85 -25.79
CA ILE A 121 8.00 21.52 -25.80
C ILE A 121 7.58 21.13 -24.37
N VAL A 122 8.45 21.37 -23.39
CA VAL A 122 8.17 21.09 -21.99
C VAL A 122 7.03 21.99 -21.50
N ASN A 123 7.01 23.25 -21.91
CA ASN A 123 5.95 24.21 -21.57
C ASN A 123 4.57 23.82 -22.14
N LEU A 124 4.53 23.07 -23.26
CA LEU A 124 3.28 22.54 -23.82
C LEU A 124 2.81 21.26 -23.11
N ILE A 125 3.75 20.39 -22.68
CA ILE A 125 3.45 19.11 -22.04
C ILE A 125 3.13 19.24 -20.55
N VAL A 126 3.81 20.16 -19.85
CA VAL A 126 3.65 20.37 -18.40
C VAL A 126 2.20 20.63 -17.98
N PRO A 127 1.41 21.48 -18.67
CA PRO A 127 -0.01 21.66 -18.34
C PRO A 127 -0.84 20.37 -18.45
N VAL A 128 -0.55 19.53 -19.45
CA VAL A 128 -1.24 18.25 -19.65
C VAL A 128 -0.89 17.28 -18.51
N LEU A 129 0.39 17.19 -18.15
CA LEU A 129 0.84 16.36 -17.02
C LEU A 129 0.29 16.87 -15.68
N ALA A 130 0.22 18.18 -15.49
CA ALA A 130 -0.38 18.81 -14.31
C ALA A 130 -1.87 18.46 -14.20
N LEU A 131 -2.60 18.49 -15.32
CA LEU A 131 -4.01 18.09 -15.37
C LEU A 131 -4.18 16.60 -15.04
N ILE A 132 -3.37 15.72 -15.65
CA ILE A 132 -3.40 14.27 -15.36
C ILE A 132 -3.11 14.01 -13.88
N SER A 133 -2.08 14.64 -13.32
CA SER A 133 -1.73 14.54 -11.91
C SER A 133 -2.86 15.04 -11.00
N TYR A 134 -3.52 16.14 -11.38
CA TYR A 134 -4.67 16.65 -10.66
C TYR A 134 -5.81 15.63 -10.63
N ILE A 135 -6.16 15.06 -11.79
CA ILE A 135 -7.23 14.04 -11.90
C ILE A 135 -6.89 12.80 -11.08
N LEU A 136 -5.66 12.27 -11.22
CA LEU A 136 -5.22 11.08 -10.47
C LEU A 136 -5.19 11.32 -8.95
N SER A 137 -4.90 12.55 -8.52
CA SER A 137 -4.87 12.91 -7.09
C SER A 137 -6.22 13.29 -6.50
N LEU A 138 -7.28 13.43 -7.31
CA LEU A 138 -8.64 13.80 -6.84
C LEU A 138 -9.16 12.92 -5.68
N PRO A 139 -9.04 11.58 -5.69
CA PRO A 139 -9.53 10.75 -4.59
C PRO A 139 -8.91 11.13 -3.24
N ILE A 140 -7.66 11.58 -3.28
CA ILE A 140 -6.89 11.89 -2.07
C ILE A 140 -7.09 13.33 -1.66
N ARG A 141 -7.25 14.24 -2.63
CA ARG A 141 -7.75 15.59 -2.36
C ARG A 141 -9.08 15.51 -1.60
N GLY A 142 -10.00 14.66 -2.07
CA GLY A 142 -11.25 14.35 -1.37
C GLY A 142 -11.02 13.81 0.05
N TRP A 143 -10.10 12.86 0.21
CA TRP A 143 -9.73 12.31 1.53
C TRP A 143 -9.24 13.40 2.50
N PHE A 144 -8.37 14.29 2.05
CA PHE A 144 -7.84 15.39 2.84
C PHE A 144 -8.88 16.47 3.15
N LEU A 145 -9.83 16.71 2.24
CA LEU A 145 -10.94 17.65 2.49
C LEU A 145 -11.84 17.19 3.66
N ILE A 146 -11.95 15.88 3.90
CA ILE A 146 -12.70 15.31 5.03
C ILE A 146 -11.89 15.41 6.35
N GLY A 147 -10.65 15.91 6.31
CA GLY A 147 -9.79 16.08 7.48
C GLY A 147 -9.20 14.77 8.00
N LEU A 148 -9.23 13.70 7.21
CA LEU A 148 -8.68 12.40 7.59
C LEU A 148 -7.15 12.38 7.44
N ARG A 149 -6.50 11.74 8.41
CA ARG A 149 -5.05 11.58 8.47
C ARG A 149 -4.54 10.61 7.40
N VAL A 150 -3.32 10.84 6.91
CA VAL A 150 -2.68 10.02 5.85
C VAL A 150 -2.35 8.63 6.35
N GLU A 151 -2.08 8.50 7.63
CA GLU A 151 -1.77 7.26 8.33
C GLU A 151 -2.90 6.23 8.15
N ILE A 152 -4.15 6.69 8.07
CA ILE A 152 -5.31 5.83 7.82
C ILE A 152 -5.27 5.25 6.39
N LEU A 153 -4.84 6.04 5.40
CA LEU A 153 -4.64 5.55 4.04
C LEU A 153 -3.57 4.47 4.00
N TYR A 154 -2.43 4.69 4.66
CA TYR A 154 -1.36 3.68 4.73
C TYR A 154 -1.81 2.39 5.43
N LEU A 155 -2.62 2.49 6.47
CA LEU A 155 -3.19 1.34 7.17
C LEU A 155 -4.10 0.50 6.27
N LEU A 156 -4.90 1.17 5.45
CA LEU A 156 -5.84 0.54 4.51
C LEU A 156 -5.19 0.11 3.19
N ALA A 157 -4.06 0.70 2.83
CA ALA A 157 -3.40 0.51 1.55
C ALA A 157 -3.02 -0.95 1.30
N ILE A 158 -2.41 -1.59 2.30
CA ILE A 158 -1.98 -2.99 2.23
C ILE A 158 -3.18 -3.94 2.01
N PRO A 159 -4.24 -3.93 2.85
CA PRO A 159 -5.38 -4.81 2.64
C PRO A 159 -6.15 -4.50 1.35
N ILE A 160 -6.35 -3.22 1.01
CA ILE A 160 -7.03 -2.83 -0.23
C ILE A 160 -6.22 -3.31 -1.44
N GLY A 161 -4.91 -3.06 -1.45
CA GLY A 161 -4.01 -3.51 -2.50
C GLY A 161 -4.07 -5.03 -2.67
N ALA A 162 -4.07 -5.77 -1.56
CA ALA A 162 -4.18 -7.23 -1.59
C ALA A 162 -5.49 -7.70 -2.24
N ILE A 163 -6.62 -7.06 -1.90
CA ILE A 163 -7.93 -7.39 -2.44
C ILE A 163 -8.01 -7.08 -3.93
N ILE A 164 -7.49 -5.93 -4.35
CA ILE A 164 -7.44 -5.53 -5.76
C ILE A 164 -6.58 -6.52 -6.55
N GLY A 165 -5.40 -6.88 -6.03
CA GLY A 165 -4.45 -7.75 -6.71
C GLY A 165 -5.05 -9.09 -7.15
N TYR A 166 -5.76 -9.78 -6.25
CA TYR A 166 -6.37 -11.07 -6.62
C TYR A 166 -7.65 -10.91 -7.46
N ARG A 167 -8.37 -9.78 -7.35
CA ARG A 167 -9.55 -9.52 -8.19
C ARG A 167 -9.17 -9.27 -9.64
N ILE A 168 -8.09 -8.52 -9.88
CA ILE A 168 -7.54 -8.31 -11.23
C ILE A 168 -7.09 -9.64 -11.81
N SER A 169 -6.30 -10.42 -11.06
CA SER A 169 -5.84 -11.74 -11.50
C SER A 169 -6.99 -12.70 -11.81
N LYS A 170 -8.08 -12.68 -11.01
CA LYS A 170 -9.27 -13.49 -11.30
C LYS A 170 -9.96 -13.07 -12.61
N LYS A 171 -9.99 -11.76 -12.92
CA LYS A 171 -10.54 -11.24 -14.17
C LYS A 171 -9.68 -11.65 -15.36
N GLU A 172 -8.36 -11.59 -15.23
CA GLU A 172 -7.43 -12.06 -16.28
C GLU A 172 -7.59 -13.54 -16.57
N VAL A 173 -7.70 -14.40 -15.54
CA VAL A 173 -7.94 -15.85 -15.73
C VAL A 173 -9.26 -16.10 -16.46
N SER A 174 -10.34 -15.39 -16.11
CA SER A 174 -11.63 -15.55 -16.81
C SER A 174 -11.63 -15.06 -18.26
N VAL A 175 -10.77 -14.09 -18.61
CA VAL A 175 -10.64 -13.58 -19.99
C VAL A 175 -9.78 -14.53 -20.84
N ILE A 176 -8.82 -15.22 -20.24
CA ILE A 176 -8.00 -16.23 -20.93
C ILE A 176 -8.83 -17.49 -21.22
N GLU A 177 -9.76 -17.86 -20.33
CA GLU A 177 -10.65 -19.02 -20.51
C GLU A 177 -11.80 -18.76 -21.51
N HIS A 178 -12.19 -17.50 -21.72
CA HIS A 178 -13.18 -17.09 -22.72
C HIS A 178 -12.69 -15.84 -23.48
N PRO A 179 -11.87 -16.01 -24.54
CA PRO A 179 -11.27 -14.89 -25.25
C PRO A 179 -12.29 -14.08 -26.06
N GLU A 180 -13.40 -14.68 -26.50
CA GLU A 180 -14.42 -14.03 -27.34
C GLU A 180 -15.80 -14.67 -27.12
N GLU A 181 -16.74 -13.89 -26.59
CA GLU A 181 -18.11 -13.80 -27.10
C GLU A 181 -18.41 -12.31 -27.35
#